data_AF-A0A9W9H9J3-F1
#
_entry.id   AF-A0A9W9H9J3-F1
#
_cell.length_a   1.000
_cell.length_b   1.000
_cell.length_c   1.000
_cell.angle_alpha   90.00
_cell.angle_beta   90.00
_cell.angle_gamma   90.00
#
_symmetry.space_group_name_H-M   'P 1'
#
loop_
_entity.id
_entity.type
_entity.pdbx_description
1 polymer ?
#
loop_
_entity_poly.entity_id
_entity_poly.type
_entity_poly.pdbx_seq_one_letter_code
_entity_poly.pdbx_strand_id
1 'polypeptide(L)' 'MGSRSCLGRGLAWLELRLTLAKLYYRYDLKLMDDEVEWHRDVAMHLLWVKPKLITQVLPRAK' A
#
# COMPACT_ATOMS: atom_id res chain seq x y z
N MET A 1 -5.37 15.30 -17.38
CA MET A 1 -6.20 16.00 -16.38
C MET A 1 -7.35 16.69 -17.12
N GLY A 2 -8.54 16.80 -16.52
CA GLY A 2 -9.72 17.36 -17.18
C GLY A 2 -10.91 17.41 -16.22
N SER A 3 -12.09 17.78 -16.71
CA SER A 3 -13.32 17.95 -15.91
C SER A 3 -13.74 16.70 -15.13
N ARG A 4 -13.30 15.51 -15.54
CA ARG A 4 -13.56 14.22 -14.85
C ARG A 4 -12.39 13.75 -13.99
N SER A 5 -11.48 14.63 -13.58
CA SER A 5 -10.37 14.22 -12.72
C SER A 5 -10.88 13.82 -11.33
N CYS A 6 -10.24 12.83 -10.70
CA CYS A 6 -10.60 12.40 -9.36
C CYS A 6 -10.50 13.57 -8.37
N LEU A 7 -11.64 14.00 -7.82
CA LEU A 7 -11.74 15.03 -6.78
C LEU A 7 -11.06 14.58 -5.48
N GLY A 8 -11.16 13.28 -5.17
CA GLY A 8 -10.54 12.67 -3.98
C GLY A 8 -9.03 12.50 -4.06
N ARG A 9 -8.38 12.84 -5.17
CA ARG A 9 -6.92 12.62 -5.36
C ARG A 9 -6.10 13.29 -4.26
N GLY A 10 -6.48 14.50 -3.82
CA GLY A 10 -5.79 15.21 -2.74
C GLY A 10 -5.86 14.47 -1.41
N LEU A 11 -7.06 14.03 -1.02
CA LEU A 11 -7.28 13.27 0.21
C LEU A 11 -6.53 11.93 0.18
N ALA A 12 -6.63 11.20 -0.93
CA ALA A 12 -5.94 9.91 -1.09
C ALA A 12 -4.42 10.05 -0.93
N TRP A 13 -3.81 11.13 -1.45
CA TRP A 13 -2.39 11.40 -1.26
C TRP A 13 -2.04 11.71 0.19
N LEU A 14 -2.88 12.47 0.89
CA LEU A 14 -2.68 12.79 2.30
C LEU A 14 -2.74 11.51 3.15
N GLU A 15 -3.77 10.69 2.96
CA GLU A 15 -3.96 9.43 3.68
C GLU A 15 -2.81 8.45 3.42
N LEU A 16 -2.40 8.28 2.16
CA LEU A 16 -1.27 7.41 1.81
C LEU A 16 0.01 7.83 2.53
N ARG A 17 0.35 9.14 2.48
CA ARG A 17 1.56 9.67 3.12
C ARG A 17 1.52 9.50 4.63
N LEU A 18 0.42 9.87 5.27
CA LEU A 18 0.29 9.76 6.73
C LEU A 18 0.31 8.30 7.19
N THR A 19 -0.35 7.41 6.45
CA THR A 19 -0.40 5.98 6.79
C THR A 19 1.00 5.36 6.69
N LEU A 20 1.71 5.58 5.59
CA LEU A 20 3.07 5.07 5.41
C LEU A 20 4.04 5.66 6.44
N ALA A 21 3.97 6.97 6.70
CA ALA A 21 4.82 7.61 7.69
C ALA A 21 4.62 7.01 9.09
N LYS A 22 3.37 6.82 9.53
CA LYS A 22 3.06 6.21 10.83
C LYS A 22 3.49 4.75 10.91
N LEU A 23 3.30 3.98 9.84
CA LEU A 23 3.72 2.58 9.78
C LEU A 23 5.23 2.46 9.95
N TYR A 24 6.02 3.14 9.11
CA TYR A 24 7.47 3.06 9.17
C TYR A 24 8.06 3.72 10.41
N TYR A 25 7.41 4.73 10.98
CA TYR A 25 7.86 5.33 12.23
C TYR A 25 7.74 4.33 13.41
N ARG A 26 6.68 3.53 13.44
CA ARG A 26 6.37 2.66 14.60
C ARG A 26 6.86 1.23 14.46
N TYR A 27 6.99 0.74 13.24
CA TYR A 27 7.24 -0.68 12.95
C TYR A 27 8.33 -0.88 11.91
N ASP A 28 9.08 -1.97 12.09
CA ASP A 28 9.88 -2.58 11.04
C ASP A 28 9.06 -3.72 10.43
N LEU A 29 8.81 -3.63 9.13
CA LEU A 29 7.96 -4.56 8.39
C LEU A 29 8.83 -5.49 7.56
N LYS A 30 8.65 -6.80 7.73
CA LYS A 30 9.32 -7.82 6.91
C LYS A 30 8.28 -8.57 6.09
N LEU A 31 8.49 -8.64 4.78
CA LEU A 31 7.66 -9.47 3.91
C LEU A 31 7.92 -10.95 4.24
N MET A 32 6.85 -11.73 4.41
CA MET A 32 6.96 -13.16 4.75
C MET A 32 6.91 -14.05 3.51
N ASP A 33 6.40 -13.52 2.41
CA ASP A 33 6.26 -14.20 1.13
C ASP A 33 7.11 -13.49 0.08
N ASP A 34 8.25 -14.08 -0.26
CA ASP A 34 9.20 -13.53 -1.22
C ASP A 34 8.78 -13.83 -2.68
N GLU A 35 7.69 -14.57 -2.90
CA GLU A 35 7.23 -15.01 -4.23
C GLU A 35 6.12 -14.13 -4.83
N VAL A 36 5.66 -13.10 -4.10
CA VAL A 36 4.64 -12.16 -4.59
C VAL A 36 5.18 -11.40 -5.80
N GLU A 37 4.60 -11.67 -6.99
CA GLU A 37 4.97 -11.01 -8.24
C GLU A 37 3.79 -10.15 -8.71
N TRP A 38 3.94 -8.83 -8.59
CA TRP A 38 2.83 -7.89 -8.78
C TRP A 38 2.24 -7.89 -10.19
N HIS A 39 3.03 -8.16 -11.23
CA HIS A 39 2.51 -8.15 -12.60
C HIS A 39 1.69 -9.41 -12.92
N ARG A 40 2.10 -10.56 -12.39
CA ARG A 40 1.39 -11.84 -12.53
C ARG A 40 0.19 -11.95 -11.59
N ASP A 41 0.34 -11.54 -10.34
CA ASP A 41 -0.61 -11.88 -9.26
C ASP A 41 -1.70 -10.84 -9.05
N VAL A 42 -1.56 -9.63 -9.62
CA VAL A 42 -2.60 -8.60 -9.56
C VAL A 42 -3.62 -8.84 -10.67
N ALA A 43 -4.87 -9.11 -10.28
CA ALA A 43 -5.98 -9.22 -11.22
C ALA A 43 -6.64 -7.85 -11.48
N MET A 44 -7.09 -7.64 -12.71
CA MET A 44 -7.84 -6.45 -13.11
C MET A 44 -9.30 -6.82 -13.40
N HIS A 45 -10.20 -6.25 -12.61
CA HIS A 45 -11.65 -6.34 -12.84
C HIS A 45 -12.21 -4.91 -13.03
N LEU A 46 -13.07 -4.44 -12.13
CA LEU A 46 -13.43 -3.02 -12.07
C LEU A 46 -12.30 -2.16 -11.46
N LEU A 47 -11.55 -2.75 -10.53
CA LEU A 47 -10.36 -2.19 -9.90
C LEU A 47 -9.28 -3.28 -9.85
N TRP A 48 -8.05 -2.86 -9.54
CA TRP A 48 -6.95 -3.77 -9.25
C TRP A 48 -7.20 -4.52 -7.95
N VAL A 49 -7.29 -5.86 -8.03
CA VAL A 49 -7.33 -6.75 -6.87
C VAL A 49 -5.91 -7.18 -6.57
N LYS A 50 -5.39 -6.70 -5.43
CA LYS A 50 -4.02 -7.00 -5.00
C LYS A 50 -3.97 -8.40 -4.38
N PRO A 51 -2.87 -9.15 -4.59
CA PRO A 51 -2.64 -10.40 -3.86
C PRO A 51 -2.47 -10.12 -2.36
N LYS A 52 -2.52 -11.18 -1.55
CA LYS A 52 -2.28 -11.07 -0.11
C LYS A 52 -0.84 -10.64 0.14
N LEU A 53 -0.66 -9.57 0.91
CA LEU A 53 0.67 -9.09 1.31
C LEU A 53 0.92 -9.43 2.79
N ILE A 54 1.32 -10.68 3.04
CA ILE A 54 1.55 -11.17 4.40
C ILE A 54 2.89 -10.61 4.91
N THR A 55 2.81 -9.79 5.95
CA THR A 55 3.97 -9.10 6.54
C THR A 55 4.08 -9.41 8.04
N GLN A 56 5.30 -9.67 8.49
CA GLN A 56 5.65 -9.70 9.91
C GLN A 56 5.86 -8.27 10.39
N VAL A 57 5.22 -7.92 11.50
CA VAL A 57 5.29 -6.60 12.11
C VAL A 57 6.16 -6.68 13.36
N LEU A 58 7.29 -5.97 13.36
CA LEU A 58 8.19 -5.87 14.51
C LEU A 58 8.11 -4.45 15.09
N PRO A 59 8.16 -4.28 16.42
CA PRO A 59 8.26 -2.95 17.01
C PRO A 59 9.62 -2.35 16.64
N ARG A 60 9.62 -1.12 16.10
CA ARG A 60 10.86 -0.41 15.78
C ARG A 60 11.57 0.00 17.07
N ALA A 61 12.84 -0.36 17.21
CA ALA A 61 13.67 0.07 18.33
C ALA A 61 13.88 1.60 18.27
N LYS A 62 13.87 2.25 19.44
CA LYS A 62 13.99 3.71 19.56
C LYS A 62 15.43 4.17 19.45
#